data_AF-A0A1H6T0V6-F1
#
_entry.id   AF-A0A1H6T0V6-F1
#
_cell.length_a   1.000
_cell.length_b   1.000
_cell.length_c   1.000
_cell.angle_alpha   90.00
_cell.angle_beta   90.00
_cell.angle_gamma   90.00
#
_symmetry.space_group_name_H-M   'P 1'
#
loop_
_entity.id
_entity.type
_entity.pdbx_description
1 polymer ?
#
loop_
_entity_poly.entity_id
_entity_poly.type
_entity_poly.pdbx_seq_one_letter_code
_entity_poly.pdbx_strand_id
1 'polypeptide(L)'
;MKGFLLFIIGLFSVMSSYAKCGNNGLYVFPKEKNIKQNSIFILEGYADSQGVITKLNKEYPIYLQSGDKKVQLEVVETHKGQFELTQAILKPETELEAGLEYTLYIGGDEHIQNVLTRYNSSPITYKVLSEKDLTSPEVVGQPKVLRKEYIIAGCGPESFVEFSNPAKDDSELLVKTTVKSLNTGKKTTYYLQPTKDKIEVGFGMCSGAFRFNDGDNYEVEFFFMDSAGNIADTKVDKIRFTKPKVKHFGPPY
;
A
#
# COMPACT_ATOMS: atom_id res chain seq x y z
N MET A 1 -49.96 22.71 -17.17
CA MET A 1 -48.98 22.92 -16.07
C MET A 1 -48.52 21.63 -15.38
N LYS A 2 -49.34 20.56 -15.25
CA LYS A 2 -48.92 19.29 -14.62
C LYS A 2 -47.87 18.48 -15.41
N GLY A 3 -47.86 18.56 -16.74
CA GLY A 3 -46.88 17.84 -17.58
C GLY A 3 -45.46 18.44 -17.55
N PHE A 4 -45.33 19.74 -17.28
CA PHE A 4 -44.03 20.42 -17.24
C PHE A 4 -43.26 20.10 -15.94
N LEU A 5 -43.98 19.85 -14.83
CA LEU A 5 -43.37 19.48 -13.55
C LEU A 5 -42.75 18.08 -13.57
N LEU A 6 -43.37 17.13 -14.28
CA LEU A 6 -42.85 15.76 -14.44
C LEU A 6 -41.58 15.73 -15.31
N PHE A 7 -41.46 16.64 -16.27
CA PHE A 7 -40.26 16.76 -17.11
C PHE A 7 -39.06 17.29 -16.31
N ILE A 8 -39.27 18.20 -15.36
CA ILE A 8 -38.21 18.74 -14.50
C ILE A 8 -37.72 17.68 -13.49
N ILE A 9 -38.62 16.85 -12.94
CA ILE A 9 -38.23 15.79 -11.99
C ILE A 9 -37.40 14.69 -12.66
N GLY A 10 -37.63 14.40 -13.95
CA GLY A 10 -36.82 13.46 -14.73
C GLY A 10 -35.40 13.96 -15.07
N LEU A 11 -35.19 15.28 -15.12
CA LEU A 11 -33.87 15.87 -15.42
C LEU A 11 -32.89 15.86 -14.22
N PHE A 12 -33.38 15.67 -12.99
CA PHE A 12 -32.54 15.65 -11.79
C PHE A 12 -32.08 14.24 -11.37
N SER A 13 -32.47 13.19 -12.09
CA SER A 13 -32.15 11.79 -11.72
C SER A 13 -30.81 11.28 -12.24
N VAL A 14 -30.05 12.08 -13.01
CA VAL A 14 -28.71 11.72 -13.52
C VAL A 14 -27.59 12.43 -12.74
N MET A 15 -27.72 12.52 -11.42
CA MET A 15 -26.52 12.69 -10.59
C MET A 15 -25.87 11.32 -10.46
N SER A 16 -25.01 10.99 -11.42
CA SER A 16 -24.15 9.81 -11.33
C SER A 16 -23.34 9.91 -10.03
N SER A 17 -23.69 9.06 -9.07
CA SER A 17 -22.94 8.81 -7.85
C SER A 17 -21.66 8.05 -8.20
N TYR A 18 -20.75 8.71 -8.92
CA TYR A 18 -19.37 8.26 -8.97
C TYR A 18 -18.78 8.54 -7.59
N ALA A 19 -18.50 7.49 -6.83
CA ALA A 19 -17.52 7.60 -5.76
C ALA A 19 -16.17 7.89 -6.43
N LYS A 20 -15.94 9.16 -6.79
CA LYS A 20 -14.73 9.66 -7.42
C LYS A 20 -13.57 9.29 -6.51
N CYS A 21 -12.61 8.54 -7.04
CA CYS A 21 -11.32 8.35 -6.39
C CYS A 21 -10.84 9.71 -5.85
N GLY A 22 -10.33 9.75 -4.62
CA GLY A 22 -9.68 10.95 -4.10
C GLY A 22 -8.54 11.37 -5.03
N ASN A 23 -8.20 12.65 -5.07
CA ASN A 23 -7.08 13.11 -5.90
C ASN A 23 -5.73 13.00 -5.17
N ASN A 24 -5.73 12.63 -3.89
CA ASN A 24 -4.54 12.52 -3.07
C ASN A 24 -4.76 11.55 -1.90
N GLY A 25 -3.66 11.16 -1.24
CA GLY A 25 -3.68 10.35 -0.03
C GLY A 25 -2.27 9.95 0.40
N LEU A 26 -1.98 10.10 1.69
CA LEU A 26 -0.79 9.54 2.32
C LEU A 26 -1.21 8.43 3.28
N TYR A 27 -0.63 7.25 3.12
CA TYR A 27 -0.89 6.09 3.96
C TYR A 27 0.38 5.64 4.65
N VAL A 28 0.26 5.22 5.91
CA VAL A 28 1.39 4.83 6.73
C VAL A 28 1.25 3.41 7.25
N PHE A 29 2.37 2.70 7.21
CA PHE A 29 2.61 1.45 7.92
C PHE A 29 3.70 1.69 9.00
N PRO A 30 3.64 1.02 10.17
CA PRO A 30 2.56 0.13 10.63
C PRO A 30 1.26 0.90 10.92
N LYS A 31 0.12 0.21 10.86
CA LYS A 31 -1.19 0.77 11.22
C LYS A 31 -1.41 0.72 12.72
N GLU A 32 -0.85 -0.26 13.40
CA GLU A 32 -0.90 -0.39 14.84
C GLU A 32 -0.26 0.80 15.55
N LYS A 33 -0.81 1.17 16.71
CA LYS A 33 -0.30 2.30 17.50
C LYS A 33 0.85 1.90 18.39
N ASN A 34 0.95 0.64 18.78
CA ASN A 34 2.07 0.16 19.59
C ASN A 34 3.12 -0.41 18.64
N ILE A 35 4.35 0.07 18.76
CA ILE A 35 5.46 -0.35 17.91
C ILE A 35 6.65 -0.75 18.76
N LYS A 36 7.56 -1.51 18.15
CA LYS A 36 8.80 -1.96 18.78
C LYS A 36 9.89 -0.90 18.57
N GLN A 37 10.95 -0.94 19.35
CA GLN A 37 11.99 0.10 19.31
C GLN A 37 12.73 0.19 17.96
N ASN A 38 12.73 -0.90 17.20
CA ASN A 38 13.39 -1.03 15.90
C ASN A 38 12.40 -1.10 14.72
N SER A 39 11.15 -0.68 14.91
CA SER A 39 10.15 -0.67 13.84
C SER A 39 10.59 0.15 12.61
N ILE A 40 10.24 -0.36 11.44
CA ILE A 40 10.33 0.36 10.17
C ILE A 40 9.00 1.01 9.84
N PHE A 41 9.01 1.97 8.92
CA PHE A 41 7.80 2.64 8.45
C PHE A 41 7.72 2.58 6.94
N ILE A 42 6.51 2.52 6.39
CA ILE A 42 6.29 2.77 4.96
C ILE A 42 5.36 3.95 4.84
N LEU A 43 5.77 4.94 4.06
CA LEU A 43 4.90 6.02 3.62
C LEU A 43 4.56 5.81 2.15
N GLU A 44 3.27 5.64 1.85
CA GLU A 44 2.73 5.49 0.51
C GLU A 44 1.97 6.76 0.11
N GLY A 45 2.24 7.26 -1.09
CA GLY A 45 1.54 8.38 -1.69
C GLY A 45 0.70 7.92 -2.87
N TYR A 46 -0.57 8.27 -2.84
CA TYR A 46 -1.54 8.05 -3.91
C TYR A 46 -1.75 9.32 -4.76
N ALA A 47 -1.85 9.15 -6.08
CA ALA A 47 -2.13 10.21 -7.05
C ALA A 47 -1.19 11.41 -6.85
N ASP A 48 -1.71 12.62 -6.57
CA ASP A 48 -0.90 13.83 -6.41
C ASP A 48 0.10 13.74 -5.24
N SER A 49 -0.17 12.88 -4.25
CA SER A 49 0.73 12.67 -3.10
C SER A 49 2.00 11.88 -3.43
N GLN A 50 2.10 11.26 -4.61
CA GLN A 50 3.34 10.58 -5.04
C GLN A 50 4.54 11.54 -5.07
N GLY A 51 4.31 12.81 -5.39
CA GLY A 51 5.34 13.85 -5.41
C GLY A 51 6.02 14.03 -4.06
N VAL A 52 5.24 13.99 -2.96
CA VAL A 52 5.75 14.07 -1.59
C VAL A 52 6.76 12.96 -1.34
N ILE A 53 6.43 11.73 -1.72
CA ILE A 53 7.28 10.55 -1.50
C ILE A 53 8.65 10.69 -2.19
N THR A 54 8.67 11.16 -3.44
CA THR A 54 9.92 11.28 -4.21
C THR A 54 10.87 12.38 -3.69
N LYS A 55 10.34 13.26 -2.84
CA LYS A 55 11.00 14.46 -2.29
C LYS A 55 11.31 14.35 -0.80
N LEU A 56 10.97 13.23 -0.15
CA LEU A 56 11.32 12.98 1.25
C LEU A 56 12.83 13.10 1.48
N ASN A 57 13.21 13.82 2.55
CA ASN A 57 14.57 14.18 2.92
C ASN A 57 15.38 14.94 1.85
N LYS A 58 14.75 15.41 0.78
CA LYS A 58 15.34 16.33 -0.21
C LYS A 58 14.74 17.72 -0.08
N GLU A 59 13.41 17.79 -0.07
CA GLU A 59 12.63 19.01 0.17
C GLU A 59 11.82 18.89 1.46
N TYR A 60 11.33 17.67 1.75
CA TYR A 60 10.43 17.42 2.87
C TYR A 60 11.09 16.53 3.93
N PRO A 61 11.64 17.09 5.02
CA PRO A 61 12.25 16.29 6.07
C PRO A 61 11.18 15.45 6.78
N ILE A 62 11.43 14.17 6.99
CA ILE A 62 10.50 13.27 7.66
C ILE A 62 11.09 12.75 8.98
N TYR A 63 10.30 12.78 10.04
CA TYR A 63 10.78 12.48 11.39
C TYR A 63 9.66 12.08 12.35
N LEU A 64 10.04 11.42 13.43
CA LEU A 64 9.21 11.16 14.60
C LEU A 64 9.55 12.17 15.70
N GLN A 65 8.55 12.68 16.42
CA GLN A 65 8.78 13.64 17.51
C GLN A 65 7.98 13.30 18.77
N SER A 66 8.64 13.38 19.94
CA SER A 66 8.08 13.22 21.28
C SER A 66 8.60 14.37 22.18
N GLY A 67 7.77 15.40 22.40
CA GLY A 67 8.22 16.62 23.08
C GLY A 67 9.32 17.32 22.29
N ASP A 68 10.46 17.58 22.93
CA ASP A 68 11.66 18.17 22.29
C ASP A 68 12.52 17.13 21.56
N LYS A 69 12.24 15.83 21.73
CA LYS A 69 13.00 14.76 21.08
C LYS A 69 12.51 14.56 19.66
N LYS A 70 13.42 14.63 18.70
CA LYS A 70 13.17 14.39 17.28
C LYS A 70 14.11 13.29 16.80
N VAL A 71 13.55 12.30 16.10
CA VAL A 71 14.27 11.19 15.48
C VAL A 71 14.00 11.25 13.98
N GLN A 72 15.04 11.52 13.18
CA GLN A 72 14.89 11.54 11.73
C GLN A 72 14.56 10.13 11.21
N LEU A 73 13.71 10.08 10.18
CA LEU A 73 13.45 8.85 9.43
C LEU A 73 14.26 8.88 8.14
N GLU A 74 15.21 7.97 7.97
CA GLU A 74 16.00 7.81 6.75
C GLU A 74 15.21 7.08 5.67
N VAL A 75 15.33 7.52 4.41
CA VAL A 75 14.73 6.82 3.27
C VAL A 75 15.67 5.71 2.83
N VAL A 76 15.28 4.46 3.11
CA VAL A 76 16.08 3.26 2.81
C VAL A 76 15.85 2.81 1.36
N GLU A 77 14.58 2.76 0.94
CA GLU A 77 14.19 2.38 -0.42
C GLU A 77 13.05 3.28 -0.90
N THR A 78 12.95 3.52 -2.20
CA THR A 78 11.78 4.17 -2.83
C THR A 78 11.33 3.31 -4.00
N HIS A 79 10.04 2.96 -4.02
CA HIS A 79 9.44 2.13 -5.05
C HIS A 79 8.27 2.85 -5.72
N LYS A 80 8.34 3.00 -7.03
CA LYS A 80 7.23 3.52 -7.85
C LYS A 80 6.41 2.36 -8.39
N GLY A 81 5.15 2.32 -8.02
CA GLY A 81 4.16 1.40 -8.57
C GLY A 81 3.82 1.73 -10.01
N GLN A 82 2.98 0.89 -10.62
CA GLN A 82 2.59 1.03 -12.03
C GLN A 82 1.26 1.76 -12.22
N PHE A 83 0.53 2.07 -11.13
CA PHE A 83 -0.72 2.83 -11.18
C PHE A 83 -0.91 3.75 -9.97
N GLU A 84 -0.58 5.03 -10.13
CA GLU A 84 -0.81 6.11 -9.14
C GLU A 84 -0.32 5.85 -7.71
N LEU A 85 0.68 4.98 -7.52
CA LEU A 85 1.27 4.70 -6.21
C LEU A 85 2.79 4.87 -6.24
N THR A 86 3.33 5.47 -5.19
CA THR A 86 4.76 5.51 -4.89
C THR A 86 4.94 5.35 -3.39
N GLN A 87 5.92 4.59 -2.94
CA GLN A 87 6.19 4.41 -1.51
C GLN A 87 7.66 4.62 -1.17
N ALA A 88 7.92 5.00 0.07
CA ALA A 88 9.24 5.04 0.68
C ALA A 88 9.26 4.12 1.90
N ILE A 89 10.31 3.31 2.01
CA ILE A 89 10.63 2.53 3.21
C ILE A 89 11.54 3.39 4.05
N LEU A 90 11.18 3.53 5.32
CA LEU A 90 11.78 4.47 6.24
C LEU A 90 12.29 3.75 7.48
N LYS A 91 13.45 4.16 7.98
CA LYS A 91 14.02 3.64 9.22
C LYS A 91 14.42 4.80 10.14
N PRO A 92 14.15 4.72 11.45
CA PRO A 92 14.71 5.66 12.41
C PRO A 92 16.23 5.69 12.34
N GLU A 93 16.83 6.90 12.32
CA GLU A 93 18.28 7.09 12.37
C GLU A 93 18.89 6.59 13.70
N THR A 94 18.08 6.63 14.76
CA THR A 94 18.41 6.12 16.09
C THR A 94 17.28 5.26 16.60
N GLU A 95 17.60 4.35 17.51
CA GLU A 95 16.62 3.51 18.18
C GLU A 95 15.57 4.35 18.92
N LEU A 96 14.30 3.95 18.81
CA LEU A 96 13.22 4.64 19.50
C LEU A 96 13.25 4.33 20.99
N GLU A 97 13.05 5.35 21.82
CA GLU A 97 13.05 5.18 23.27
C GLU A 97 11.75 4.58 23.76
N ALA A 98 11.88 3.49 24.53
CA ALA A 98 10.76 2.80 25.15
C ALA A 98 9.91 3.71 26.04
N GLY A 99 8.58 3.52 26.00
CA GLY A 99 7.62 4.24 26.83
C GLY A 99 7.24 5.63 26.30
N LEU A 100 7.95 6.17 25.31
CA LEU A 100 7.58 7.43 24.67
C LEU A 100 6.47 7.24 23.63
N GLU A 101 5.72 8.32 23.40
CA GLU A 101 4.77 8.43 22.30
C GLU A 101 5.31 9.43 21.28
N TYR A 102 5.51 8.96 20.05
CA TYR A 102 6.01 9.75 18.94
C TYR A 102 4.89 10.07 17.95
N THR A 103 4.88 11.30 17.44
CA THR A 103 4.06 11.71 16.30
C THR A 103 4.91 11.76 15.03
N LEU A 104 4.40 11.23 13.93
CA LEU A 104 5.03 11.32 12.61
C LEU A 104 4.78 12.68 11.96
N TYR A 105 5.84 13.30 11.46
CA TYR A 105 5.79 14.59 10.76
C TYR A 105 6.53 14.53 9.43
N ILE A 106 5.97 15.22 8.43
CA ILE A 106 6.63 15.55 7.17
C ILE A 106 6.75 17.06 7.06
N GLY A 107 7.95 17.62 7.24
CA GLY A 107 8.18 19.04 7.04
C GLY A 107 7.79 19.47 5.63
N GLY A 108 7.26 20.68 5.50
CA GLY A 108 6.65 21.18 4.28
C GLY A 108 5.56 22.19 4.63
N ASP A 109 4.64 22.42 3.69
CA ASP A 109 3.46 23.25 3.95
C ASP A 109 2.41 22.51 4.80
N GLU A 110 1.41 23.27 5.28
CA GLU A 110 0.31 22.76 6.08
C GLU A 110 -0.56 21.74 5.30
N HIS A 111 -0.58 21.80 3.97
CA HIS A 111 -1.38 20.90 3.15
C HIS A 111 -0.85 19.46 3.22
N ILE A 112 0.47 19.27 3.19
CA ILE A 112 1.11 17.96 3.36
C ILE A 112 0.74 17.33 4.71
N GLN A 113 0.71 18.15 5.77
CA GLN A 113 0.34 17.68 7.10
C GLN A 113 -1.14 17.30 7.18
N ASN A 114 -2.03 18.06 6.53
CA ASN A 114 -3.46 17.77 6.52
C ASN A 114 -3.80 16.45 5.80
N VAL A 115 -3.03 16.09 4.76
CA VAL A 115 -3.20 14.80 4.07
C VAL A 115 -2.48 13.64 4.77
N LEU A 116 -1.56 13.93 5.71
CA LEU A 116 -0.90 12.95 6.58
C LEU A 116 -1.70 12.73 7.86
N THR A 117 -2.91 12.21 7.73
CA THR A 117 -3.78 11.94 8.89
C THR A 117 -4.42 10.56 8.81
N ARG A 118 -4.82 10.02 9.97
CA ARG A 118 -5.71 8.85 9.99
C ARG A 118 -7.12 9.23 9.51
N TYR A 119 -7.98 8.25 9.28
CA TYR A 119 -9.37 8.41 8.79
C TYR A 119 -10.22 9.48 9.54
N ASN A 120 -9.83 9.86 10.76
CA ASN A 120 -10.48 10.89 11.59
C ASN A 120 -9.67 12.20 11.69
N SER A 121 -8.85 12.53 10.70
CA SER A 121 -7.98 13.72 10.69
C SER A 121 -7.04 13.83 11.90
N SER A 122 -6.79 12.72 12.59
CA SER A 122 -5.93 12.69 13.77
C SER A 122 -4.47 12.50 13.33
N PRO A 123 -3.51 13.11 14.05
CA PRO A 123 -2.09 12.87 13.85
C PRO A 123 -1.76 11.38 13.94
N ILE A 124 -0.72 10.97 13.21
CA ILE A 124 -0.23 9.59 13.23
C ILE A 124 0.73 9.46 14.42
N THR A 125 0.24 8.87 15.50
CA THR A 125 1.01 8.65 16.73
C THR A 125 1.32 7.18 16.99
N TYR A 126 2.46 6.93 17.61
CA TYR A 126 2.95 5.61 17.98
C TYR A 126 3.50 5.61 19.40
N LYS A 127 3.07 4.64 20.20
CA LYS A 127 3.66 4.32 21.51
C LYS A 127 4.72 3.25 21.35
N VAL A 128 5.92 3.51 21.86
CA VAL A 128 7.06 2.60 21.75
C VAL A 128 7.07 1.64 22.94
N LEU A 129 7.07 0.34 22.65
CA LEU A 129 7.19 -0.72 23.64
C LEU A 129 8.64 -0.92 24.05
N SER A 130 8.88 -1.52 25.21
CA SER A 130 10.23 -1.76 25.77
C SER A 130 11.01 -2.89 25.11
N GLU A 131 10.47 -3.45 24.03
CA GLU A 131 10.97 -4.63 23.38
C GLU A 131 11.41 -4.31 21.95
N LYS A 132 12.44 -5.03 21.52
CA LYS A 132 12.86 -5.12 20.13
C LYS A 132 12.27 -6.38 19.54
N ASP A 133 11.96 -6.32 18.26
CA ASP A 133 11.65 -7.52 17.52
C ASP A 133 12.83 -7.89 16.63
N LEU A 134 13.44 -9.04 16.92
CA LEU A 134 14.58 -9.59 16.18
C LEU A 134 14.22 -10.93 15.54
N THR A 135 12.94 -11.33 15.60
CA THR A 135 12.48 -12.62 15.11
C THR A 135 11.86 -12.41 13.74
N SER A 136 12.38 -13.10 12.73
CA SER A 136 11.78 -13.05 11.40
C SER A 136 10.45 -13.81 11.35
N PRO A 137 9.53 -13.42 10.44
CA PRO A 137 8.29 -14.16 10.22
C PRO A 137 8.50 -15.64 9.92
N GLU A 138 7.61 -16.49 10.43
CA GLU A 138 7.57 -17.91 10.09
C GLU A 138 6.83 -18.11 8.76
N VAL A 139 7.44 -18.82 7.81
CA VAL A 139 6.84 -19.12 6.51
C VAL A 139 6.60 -20.63 6.40
N VAL A 140 5.35 -21.07 6.61
CA VAL A 140 5.00 -22.50 6.71
C VAL A 140 4.78 -23.19 5.35
N GLY A 141 5.11 -22.54 4.24
CA GLY A 141 4.97 -23.11 2.90
C GLY A 141 5.16 -22.14 1.75
N GLN A 142 4.95 -22.61 0.54
CA GLN A 142 5.03 -21.78 -0.68
C GLN A 142 3.70 -21.05 -0.92
N PRO A 143 3.71 -19.76 -1.29
CA PRO A 143 2.53 -19.07 -1.81
C PRO A 143 1.99 -19.79 -3.05
N LYS A 144 0.67 -19.75 -3.24
CA LYS A 144 -0.02 -20.37 -4.38
C LYS A 144 -0.99 -19.38 -4.97
N VAL A 145 -1.17 -19.41 -6.29
CA VAL A 145 -2.26 -18.66 -6.94
C VAL A 145 -3.58 -19.23 -6.46
N LEU A 146 -4.40 -18.39 -5.83
CA LEU A 146 -5.75 -18.74 -5.39
C LEU A 146 -6.77 -18.42 -6.48
N ARG A 147 -6.71 -17.20 -7.02
CA ARG A 147 -7.62 -16.73 -8.07
C ARG A 147 -7.02 -15.57 -8.85
N LYS A 148 -7.65 -15.29 -9.99
CA LYS A 148 -7.33 -14.16 -10.87
C LYS A 148 -8.64 -13.44 -11.18
N GLU A 149 -8.69 -12.15 -10.92
CA GLU A 149 -9.91 -11.36 -11.09
C GLU A 149 -9.65 -10.13 -11.95
N TYR A 150 -10.54 -9.92 -12.91
CA TYR A 150 -10.67 -8.67 -13.66
C TYR A 150 -12.11 -8.23 -13.52
N ILE A 151 -12.33 -7.13 -12.82
CA ILE A 151 -13.66 -6.62 -12.49
C ILE A 151 -13.80 -5.26 -13.16
N ILE A 152 -14.87 -5.07 -13.94
CA ILE A 152 -15.21 -3.76 -14.49
C ILE A 152 -16.19 -3.11 -13.53
N ALA A 153 -15.76 -2.04 -12.87
CA ALA A 153 -16.58 -1.26 -11.95
C ALA A 153 -16.76 0.18 -12.47
N GLY A 154 -17.69 0.92 -11.87
CA GLY A 154 -18.09 2.25 -12.34
C GLY A 154 -16.98 3.31 -12.31
N CYS A 155 -15.94 3.13 -11.49
CA CYS A 155 -14.83 4.08 -11.36
C CYS A 155 -13.54 3.62 -12.07
N GLY A 156 -13.60 2.52 -12.83
CA GLY A 156 -12.44 1.90 -13.48
C GLY A 156 -12.40 0.39 -13.24
N PRO A 157 -11.54 -0.33 -13.97
CA PRO A 157 -11.35 -1.75 -13.72
C PRO A 157 -10.49 -2.00 -12.48
N GLU A 158 -10.68 -3.16 -11.88
CA GLU A 158 -9.78 -3.77 -10.91
C GLU A 158 -9.17 -5.01 -11.58
N SER A 159 -7.88 -5.25 -11.39
CA SER A 159 -7.21 -6.42 -11.96
C SER A 159 -6.10 -6.90 -11.04
N PHE A 160 -6.28 -8.07 -10.47
CA PHE A 160 -5.33 -8.64 -9.51
C PHE A 160 -5.28 -10.17 -9.58
N VAL A 161 -4.15 -10.69 -9.12
CA VAL A 161 -3.95 -12.10 -8.83
C VAL A 161 -3.81 -12.24 -7.32
N GLU A 162 -4.68 -13.05 -6.74
CA GLU A 162 -4.66 -13.34 -5.31
C GLU A 162 -3.77 -14.58 -5.08
N PHE A 163 -2.79 -14.43 -4.20
CA PHE A 163 -1.93 -15.51 -3.74
C PHE A 163 -2.21 -15.82 -2.28
N SER A 164 -1.97 -17.06 -1.86
CA SER A 164 -2.00 -17.40 -0.43
C SER A 164 -0.83 -16.74 0.31
N ASN A 165 -1.07 -16.26 1.52
CA ASN A 165 -0.04 -15.80 2.45
C ASN A 165 0.31 -16.93 3.44
N PRO A 166 1.46 -17.62 3.27
CA PRO A 166 1.91 -18.65 4.20
C PRO A 166 2.67 -18.08 5.42
N ALA A 167 2.90 -16.76 5.48
CA ALA A 167 3.66 -16.16 6.58
C ALA A 167 2.78 -15.93 7.82
N LYS A 168 3.38 -16.12 8.99
CA LYS A 168 2.81 -15.85 10.32
C LYS A 168 3.82 -15.07 11.14
N ASP A 169 3.30 -14.07 11.84
CA ASP A 169 4.07 -13.18 12.71
C ASP A 169 3.12 -12.59 13.75
N ASP A 170 3.66 -12.22 14.91
CA ASP A 170 2.88 -11.57 15.96
C ASP A 170 2.65 -10.08 15.67
N SER A 171 3.41 -9.51 14.73
CA SER A 171 3.29 -8.13 14.27
C SER A 171 2.69 -8.03 12.85
N GLU A 172 2.45 -6.81 12.40
CA GLU A 172 1.97 -6.59 11.04
C GLU A 172 3.00 -7.03 9.99
N LEU A 173 2.53 -7.78 8.99
CA LEU A 173 3.35 -8.32 7.92
C LEU A 173 3.46 -7.37 6.72
N LEU A 174 4.62 -7.44 6.06
CA LEU A 174 4.92 -6.88 4.76
C LEU A 174 5.40 -7.98 3.82
N VAL A 175 5.05 -7.85 2.54
CA VAL A 175 5.52 -8.75 1.49
C VAL A 175 6.19 -7.93 0.39
N LYS A 176 7.53 -7.93 0.39
CA LYS A 176 8.30 -7.37 -0.73
C LYS A 176 8.06 -8.24 -1.95
N THR A 177 7.35 -7.68 -2.90
CA THR A 177 6.83 -8.36 -4.08
C THR A 177 7.52 -7.80 -5.31
N THR A 178 8.16 -8.66 -6.09
CA THR A 178 8.75 -8.27 -7.39
C THR A 178 8.05 -9.02 -8.51
N VAL A 179 7.43 -8.28 -9.42
CA VAL A 179 6.80 -8.84 -10.63
C VAL A 179 7.66 -8.52 -11.84
N LYS A 180 7.98 -9.57 -12.61
CA LYS A 180 8.69 -9.49 -13.89
C LYS A 180 7.75 -9.87 -15.03
N SER A 181 7.62 -9.01 -16.03
CA SER A 181 7.04 -9.41 -17.32
C SER A 181 8.02 -10.34 -18.03
N LEU A 182 7.59 -11.55 -18.38
CA LEU A 182 8.44 -12.49 -19.12
C LEU A 182 8.59 -12.09 -20.60
N ASN A 183 7.66 -11.27 -21.10
CA ASN A 183 7.70 -10.77 -22.47
C ASN A 183 8.70 -9.61 -22.63
N THR A 184 8.69 -8.64 -21.71
CA THR A 184 9.51 -7.42 -21.82
C THR A 184 10.73 -7.44 -20.91
N GLY A 185 10.82 -8.36 -19.95
CA GLY A 185 11.87 -8.40 -18.94
C GLY A 185 11.75 -7.32 -17.85
N LYS A 186 10.82 -6.36 -18.00
CA LYS A 186 10.61 -5.26 -17.05
C LYS A 186 10.21 -5.80 -15.69
N LYS A 187 10.83 -5.25 -14.64
CA LYS A 187 10.55 -5.56 -13.24
C LYS A 187 9.96 -4.36 -12.53
N THR A 188 9.03 -4.62 -11.62
CA THR A 188 8.58 -3.66 -10.61
C THR A 188 8.61 -4.36 -9.27
N THR A 189 9.08 -3.65 -8.24
CA THR A 189 9.10 -4.09 -6.86
C THR A 189 8.22 -3.17 -6.04
N TYR A 190 7.48 -3.73 -5.09
CA TYR A 190 6.62 -3.00 -4.17
C TYR A 190 6.41 -3.81 -2.89
N TYR A 191 6.12 -3.17 -1.76
CA TYR A 191 5.83 -3.87 -0.50
C TYR A 191 4.32 -3.88 -0.32
N LEU A 192 3.75 -5.07 -0.26
CA LEU A 192 2.31 -5.26 -0.10
C LEU A 192 1.99 -5.62 1.34
N GLN A 193 0.90 -5.10 1.87
CA GLN A 193 0.33 -5.57 3.13
C GLN A 193 -0.65 -6.70 2.82
N PRO A 194 -0.41 -7.92 3.32
CA PRO A 194 -1.32 -9.03 3.10
C PRO A 194 -2.62 -8.82 3.88
N THR A 195 -3.74 -9.28 3.33
CA THR A 195 -5.01 -9.35 4.05
C THR A 195 -5.20 -10.76 4.59
N LYS A 196 -4.85 -10.97 5.87
CA LYS A 196 -4.84 -12.29 6.52
C LYS A 196 -4.01 -13.29 5.71
N ASP A 197 -4.67 -14.32 5.17
CA ASP A 197 -4.06 -15.42 4.44
C ASP A 197 -3.92 -15.14 2.93
N LYS A 198 -3.97 -13.86 2.51
CA LYS A 198 -4.00 -13.46 1.10
C LYS A 198 -3.05 -12.30 0.78
N ILE A 199 -2.44 -12.37 -0.39
CA ILE A 199 -1.62 -11.31 -0.99
C ILE A 199 -2.26 -10.95 -2.33
N GLU A 200 -2.65 -9.70 -2.52
CA GLU A 200 -3.23 -9.23 -3.78
C GLU A 200 -2.18 -8.50 -4.60
N VAL A 201 -1.78 -9.11 -5.71
CA VAL A 201 -0.81 -8.52 -6.64
C VAL A 201 -1.57 -7.97 -7.84
N GLY A 202 -1.57 -6.65 -8.00
CA GLY A 202 -2.27 -5.99 -9.09
C GLY A 202 -2.64 -4.55 -8.78
N PHE A 203 -3.85 -4.16 -9.19
CA PHE A 203 -4.43 -2.86 -8.94
C PHE A 203 -5.95 -2.90 -8.70
N GLY A 204 -6.43 -1.98 -7.87
CA GLY A 204 -7.86 -1.69 -7.70
C GLY A 204 -8.31 -0.52 -8.59
N MET A 205 -9.55 -0.06 -8.44
CA MET A 205 -10.15 0.92 -9.37
C MET A 205 -9.34 2.21 -9.52
N CYS A 206 -8.74 2.65 -8.41
CA CYS A 206 -8.12 3.98 -8.31
C CYS A 206 -6.59 3.94 -8.40
N SER A 207 -5.96 2.83 -8.00
CA SER A 207 -4.52 2.75 -7.81
C SER A 207 -4.04 1.31 -7.68
N GLY A 208 -2.72 1.10 -7.80
CA GLY A 208 -2.10 -0.19 -7.55
C GLY A 208 -0.63 -0.28 -7.91
N ALA A 209 0.04 -1.23 -7.27
CA ALA A 209 1.47 -1.45 -7.44
C ALA A 209 1.82 -2.03 -8.81
N PHE A 210 0.96 -2.87 -9.39
CA PHE A 210 1.28 -3.67 -10.58
C PHE A 210 0.17 -3.61 -11.62
N ARG A 211 0.54 -3.40 -12.90
CA ARG A 211 -0.32 -3.48 -14.08
C ARG A 211 0.12 -4.64 -14.98
N PHE A 212 -0.84 -5.34 -15.57
CA PHE A 212 -0.60 -6.49 -16.42
C PHE A 212 -0.77 -6.19 -17.92
N ASN A 213 -0.23 -5.05 -18.38
CA ASN A 213 -0.44 -4.56 -19.75
C ASN A 213 0.57 -5.15 -20.75
N ASP A 214 1.75 -5.55 -20.27
CA ASP A 214 2.90 -5.90 -21.12
C ASP A 214 2.93 -7.37 -21.60
N GLY A 215 1.81 -8.09 -21.49
CA GLY A 215 1.73 -9.48 -21.92
C GLY A 215 0.78 -10.34 -21.14
N ASP A 216 0.88 -11.64 -21.36
CA ASP A 216 0.07 -12.65 -20.66
C ASP A 216 0.89 -13.47 -19.68
N ASN A 217 2.21 -13.31 -19.62
CA ASN A 217 3.10 -14.17 -18.83
C ASN A 217 3.99 -13.36 -17.89
N TYR A 218 3.91 -13.70 -16.60
CA TYR A 218 4.61 -13.01 -15.53
C TYR A 218 5.25 -14.02 -14.57
N GLU A 219 6.25 -13.54 -13.86
CA GLU A 219 6.88 -14.21 -12.74
C GLU A 219 6.83 -13.29 -11.53
N VAL A 220 6.37 -13.78 -10.38
CA VAL A 220 6.39 -13.06 -9.10
C VAL A 220 7.35 -13.73 -8.12
N GLU A 221 8.04 -12.90 -7.36
CA GLU A 221 8.92 -13.28 -6.25
C GLU A 221 8.45 -12.55 -4.99
N PHE A 222 8.40 -13.28 -3.87
CA PHE A 222 7.95 -12.77 -2.58
C PHE A 222 9.05 -12.92 -1.53
N PHE A 223 9.24 -11.88 -0.72
CA PHE A 223 9.98 -11.93 0.54
C PHE A 223 9.05 -11.44 1.65
N PHE A 224 8.96 -12.22 2.72
CA PHE A 224 8.12 -11.92 3.88
C PHE A 224 8.94 -11.17 4.93
N MET A 225 8.38 -10.09 5.45
CA MET A 225 9.02 -9.19 6.39
C MET A 225 8.01 -8.78 7.47
N ASP A 226 8.48 -8.55 8.69
CA ASP A 226 7.66 -8.03 9.79
C ASP A 226 7.68 -6.49 9.86
N SER A 227 7.05 -5.93 10.90
CA SER A 227 7.04 -4.48 11.15
C SER A 227 8.36 -3.91 11.69
N ALA A 228 9.34 -4.76 12.01
CA ALA A 228 10.68 -4.40 12.47
C ALA A 228 11.75 -4.52 11.37
N GLY A 229 11.37 -5.00 10.19
CA GLY A 229 12.26 -5.18 9.05
C GLY A 229 13.02 -6.51 9.05
N ASN A 230 12.67 -7.46 9.93
CA ASN A 230 13.23 -8.80 9.89
C ASN A 230 12.64 -9.55 8.69
N ILE A 231 13.50 -10.21 7.91
CA ILE A 231 13.12 -10.93 6.69
C ILE A 231 13.14 -12.43 6.99
N ALA A 232 12.09 -13.13 6.57
CA ALA A 232 12.05 -14.59 6.66
C ALA A 232 13.19 -15.23 5.85
N ASP A 233 13.93 -16.14 6.48
CA ASP A 233 15.03 -16.89 5.83
C ASP A 233 14.53 -17.94 4.84
N THR A 234 13.25 -18.30 4.93
CA THR A 234 12.66 -19.33 4.07
C THR A 234 12.62 -18.86 2.62
N LYS A 235 13.33 -19.59 1.76
CA LYS A 235 13.31 -19.31 0.32
C LYS A 235 11.94 -19.64 -0.28
N VAL A 236 11.37 -18.65 -0.95
CA VAL A 236 10.16 -18.78 -1.73
C VAL A 236 10.52 -18.92 -3.20
N ASP A 237 9.96 -19.93 -3.86
CA ASP A 237 10.15 -20.11 -5.28
C ASP A 237 9.38 -19.04 -6.07
N LYS A 238 9.93 -18.66 -7.21
CA LYS A 238 9.25 -17.73 -8.10
C LYS A 238 8.04 -18.41 -8.74
N ILE A 239 6.92 -17.70 -8.76
CA ILE A 239 5.66 -18.25 -9.23
C ILE A 239 5.32 -17.64 -10.58
N ARG A 240 5.12 -18.49 -11.59
CA ARG A 240 4.63 -18.05 -12.89
C ARG A 240 3.12 -17.93 -12.87
N PHE A 241 2.62 -16.86 -13.47
CA PHE A 241 1.19 -16.66 -13.61
C PHE A 241 0.87 -15.92 -14.91
N THR A 242 -0.41 -15.90 -15.24
CA THR A 242 -0.94 -15.13 -16.35
C THR A 242 -1.86 -14.04 -15.86
N LYS A 243 -1.99 -12.97 -16.63
CA LYS A 243 -2.88 -11.87 -16.26
C LYS A 243 -4.33 -12.35 -16.08
N PRO A 244 -5.11 -11.68 -15.22
CA PRO A 244 -6.56 -11.89 -15.16
C PRO A 244 -7.22 -11.62 -16.51
N LYS A 245 -8.25 -12.41 -16.83
CA LYS A 245 -9.06 -12.24 -18.04
C LYS A 245 -10.41 -11.62 -17.66
N VAL A 246 -10.93 -10.76 -18.53
CA VAL A 246 -12.29 -10.25 -18.42
C VAL A 246 -13.25 -11.44 -18.40
N LYS A 247 -14.08 -11.55 -17.36
CA LYS A 247 -15.22 -12.46 -17.40
C LYS A 247 -16.26 -11.82 -18.32
N HIS A 248 -16.51 -12.43 -19.49
CA HIS A 248 -17.64 -12.01 -20.33
C HIS A 248 -18.93 -12.29 -19.56
N PHE A 249 -19.60 -11.24 -19.09
CA PHE A 249 -21.01 -11.34 -18.76
C PHE A 249 -21.75 -11.43 -20.10
N GLY A 250 -22.40 -12.57 -20.36
CA GLY A 250 -23.32 -12.70 -21.49
C GLY A 250 -24.41 -11.64 -21.42
N PRO A 251 -25.08 -11.31 -22.54
CA PRO A 251 -26.13 -10.30 -22.54
C PRO A 251 -27.20 -10.67 -21.49
N PRO A 252 -27.78 -9.68 -20.77
CA PRO A 252 -28.95 -9.95 -19.95
C PRO A 252 -30.06 -10.42 -20.90
N TYR A 253 -30.53 -11.66 -20.69
CA TYR A 253 -31.69 -12.20 -21.37
C TYR A 253 -32.97 -11.47 -20.95
#